data_AF-A0A2V7S217-F1
#
_entry.id   AF-A0A2V7S217-F1
#
_cell.length_a   1.000
_cell.length_b   1.000
_cell.length_c   1.000
_cell.angle_alpha   90.00
_cell.angle_beta   90.00
_cell.angle_gamma   90.00
#
_symmetry.space_group_name_H-M   'P 1'
#
loop_
_entity.id
_entity.type
_entity.pdbx_description
1 polymer ?
#
loop_
_entity_poly.entity_id
_entity_poly.type
_entity_poly.pdbx_seq_one_letter_code
_entity_poly.pdbx_strand_id
1 'polypeptide(L)'
;MNHHSGRVDALARFLLDPFAEARWGLSIGGGISVIFADGARTHEYLVVIVDLEAPRIGAVVPALQAGLGGGVRVGIAARAYRSRGR
;
A
#
# COMPACT_ATOMS: atom_id res chain seq x y z
N MET A 1 17.41 23.92 13.39
CA MET A 1 16.59 23.85 12.17
C MET A 1 15.90 22.50 12.17
N ASN A 2 14.62 22.46 12.52
CA ASN A 2 13.87 21.20 12.49
C ASN A 2 13.37 21.03 11.06
N HIS A 3 14.04 20.18 10.26
CA HIS A 3 13.53 19.82 8.94
C HIS A 3 12.44 18.77 9.13
N HIS A 4 11.19 19.20 9.28
CA HIS A 4 10.07 18.28 9.21
C HIS A 4 9.67 18.13 7.74
N SER A 5 9.67 16.88 7.27
CA SER A 5 9.15 16.50 5.96
C SER A 5 8.06 15.46 6.18
N GLY A 6 6.89 15.72 5.62
CA GLY A 6 5.72 14.87 5.70
C GLY A 6 5.36 14.32 4.32
N ARG A 7 4.79 13.11 4.29
CA ARG A 7 4.22 12.52 3.08
C ARG A 7 2.85 11.96 3.41
N VAL A 8 1.90 12.20 2.51
CA VAL A 8 0.57 11.61 2.57
C VAL A 8 0.29 10.92 1.24
N ASP A 9 -0.21 9.69 1.30
CA ASP A 9 -0.53 8.88 0.13
C ASP A 9 -2.02 8.52 0.14
N ALA A 10 -2.70 8.71 -0.98
CA ALA A 10 -4.03 8.19 -1.23
C ALA A 10 -3.93 7.13 -2.32
N LEU A 11 -4.19 5.86 -1.96
CA LEU A 11 -3.98 4.70 -2.83
C LEU A 11 -5.27 3.91 -3.00
N ALA A 12 -5.52 3.47 -4.23
CA ALA A 12 -6.50 2.45 -4.56
C ALA A 12 -5.76 1.17 -4.99
N ARG A 13 -6.23 0.02 -4.50
CA ARG A 13 -5.67 -1.30 -4.83
C ARG A 13 -6.75 -2.20 -5.42
N PHE A 14 -6.36 -2.99 -6.40
CA PHE A 14 -7.16 -4.02 -7.04
C PHE A 14 -6.54 -5.39 -6.75
N LEU A 15 -7.35 -6.28 -6.17
CA LEU A 15 -6.94 -7.65 -5.89
C LEU A 15 -7.18 -8.47 -7.15
N LEU A 16 -6.12 -9.10 -7.67
CA LEU A 16 -6.21 -9.93 -8.88
C LEU A 16 -6.82 -11.30 -8.58
N ASP A 17 -6.71 -11.76 -7.32
CA ASP A 17 -7.38 -12.95 -6.81
C ASP A 17 -8.22 -12.59 -5.57
N PRO A 18 -9.44 -12.05 -5.77
CA PRO A 18 -10.30 -11.65 -4.65
C PRO A 18 -10.83 -12.84 -3.84
N PHE A 19 -10.86 -14.05 -4.43
CA PHE A 19 -11.40 -15.26 -3.81
C PHE A 19 -10.34 -16.12 -3.12
N ALA A 20 -9.05 -15.77 -3.23
CA ALA A 20 -7.94 -16.52 -2.69
C ALA A 20 -7.91 -17.98 -3.21
N GLU A 21 -8.13 -18.14 -4.51
CA GLU A 21 -8.04 -19.43 -5.19
C GLU A 21 -6.58 -19.90 -5.30
N ALA A 22 -5.65 -18.96 -5.47
CA ALA A 22 -4.23 -19.22 -5.46
C ALA A 22 -3.63 -19.16 -4.04
N ARG A 23 -2.59 -19.96 -3.80
CA ARG A 23 -1.84 -19.94 -2.53
C ARG A 23 -1.16 -18.60 -2.27
N TRP A 24 -0.77 -17.90 -3.33
CA TRP A 24 -0.15 -16.58 -3.31
C TRP A 24 -1.02 -15.64 -4.12
N GLY A 25 -1.42 -14.52 -3.53
CA GLY A 25 -2.21 -13.50 -4.19
C GLY A 25 -1.34 -12.37 -4.73
N LEU A 26 -1.85 -11.66 -5.73
CA LEU A 26 -1.23 -10.45 -6.23
C LEU A 26 -2.27 -9.33 -6.20
N SER A 27 -1.88 -8.15 -5.72
CA SER A 27 -2.63 -6.92 -5.95
C SER A 27 -1.77 -5.90 -6.65
N ILE A 28 -2.43 -5.07 -7.46
CA ILE A 28 -1.82 -3.93 -8.11
C ILE A 28 -2.65 -2.71 -7.79
N GLY A 29 -2.03 -1.55 -7.81
CA GLY A 29 -2.73 -0.33 -7.46
C GLY A 29 -1.96 0.91 -7.82
N GLY A 30 -2.54 2.02 -7.45
CA GLY A 30 -1.92 3.31 -7.64
C GLY A 30 -2.72 4.41 -6.98
N GLY A 31 -2.24 5.63 -7.13
CA GLY A 31 -2.90 6.80 -6.58
C GLY A 31 -1.98 8.00 -6.57
N ILE A 32 -2.16 8.86 -5.58
CA ILE A 32 -1.45 10.14 -5.49
C ILE A 32 -0.67 10.23 -4.19
N SER A 33 0.50 10.85 -4.25
CA SER A 33 1.37 11.13 -3.11
C SER A 33 1.64 12.62 -3.05
N VAL A 34 1.49 13.21 -1.87
CA VAL A 34 1.78 14.62 -1.61
C VAL A 34 2.90 14.69 -0.58
N ILE A 35 3.98 15.41 -0.92
CA ILE A 35 5.11 15.64 -0.03
C ILE A 35 5.09 17.10 0.44
N PHE A 36 5.12 17.29 1.75
CA PHE A 36 5.21 18.57 2.44
C PHE A 36 6.61 18.72 3.01
N ALA A 37 7.40 19.67 2.52
CA ALA A 37 8.71 20.00 3.07
C ALA A 37 8.68 21.44 3.57
N ASP A 38 9.08 21.66 4.83
CA ASP A 38 9.11 23.00 5.42
C ASP A 38 9.97 23.95 4.58
N GLY A 39 9.34 24.99 4.01
CA GLY A 39 9.98 26.01 3.16
C GLY A 39 10.00 25.72 1.66
N ALA A 40 9.47 24.58 1.19
CA ALA A 40 9.43 24.21 -0.24
C ALA A 40 8.01 24.01 -0.78
N ARG A 41 7.89 24.00 -2.12
CA ARG A 41 6.63 23.73 -2.83
C ARG A 41 6.11 22.33 -2.51
N THR A 42 4.80 22.22 -2.38
CA THR A 42 4.10 20.93 -2.37
C THR A 42 4.35 20.19 -3.69
N HIS A 43 4.87 18.97 -3.61
CA HIS A 43 5.08 18.13 -4.78
C HIS A 43 4.06 16.99 -4.80
N GLU A 44 3.32 16.89 -5.91
CA GLU A 44 2.36 15.85 -6.18
C GLU A 44 2.99 14.80 -7.11
N TYR A 45 2.85 13.52 -6.75
CA TYR A 45 3.36 12.41 -7.54
C TYR A 45 2.27 11.38 -7.79
N LEU A 46 2.26 10.82 -8.99
CA LEU A 46 1.53 9.59 -9.26
C LEU A 46 2.26 8.42 -8.61
N VAL A 47 1.50 7.51 -8.00
CA VAL A 47 1.99 6.29 -7.37
C VAL A 47 1.48 5.08 -8.12
N VAL A 48 2.36 4.10 -8.33
CA VAL A 48 2.00 2.75 -8.74
C VAL A 48 2.55 1.79 -7.69
N ILE A 49 1.74 0.81 -7.29
CA ILE A 49 2.09 -0.22 -6.31
C ILE A 49 1.79 -1.61 -6.86
N VAL A 50 2.56 -2.57 -6.38
CA VAL A 50 2.30 -4.01 -6.49
C VAL A 50 2.44 -4.61 -5.09
N ASP A 51 1.52 -5.48 -4.72
CA ASP A 51 1.59 -6.25 -3.49
C ASP A 51 1.60 -7.74 -3.78
N LEU A 52 2.48 -8.46 -3.11
CA LEU A 52 2.50 -9.92 -3.06
C LEU A 52 1.86 -10.37 -1.75
N GLU A 53 0.66 -10.96 -1.83
CA GLU A 53 -0.08 -11.47 -0.68
C GLU A 53 0.35 -12.91 -0.37
N ALA A 54 0.72 -13.17 0.88
CA ALA A 54 1.09 -14.50 1.34
C ALA A 54 -0.15 -15.29 1.81
N PRO A 55 -0.04 -16.60 2.05
CA PRO A 55 -1.14 -17.41 2.57
C PRO A 55 -1.72 -16.81 3.85
N ARG A 56 -3.05 -16.96 4.03
CA ARG A 56 -3.77 -16.49 5.21
C ARG A 56 -3.21 -17.11 6.49
N ILE A 57 -2.94 -16.26 7.48
CA ILE A 57 -2.51 -16.65 8.83
C ILE A 57 -3.58 -16.21 9.82
N GLY A 58 -4.41 -17.15 10.28
CA GLY A 58 -5.52 -16.88 11.19
C GLY A 58 -6.61 -16.00 10.55
N ALA A 59 -6.75 -14.76 11.02
CA ALA A 59 -7.71 -13.78 10.50
C ALA A 59 -7.06 -12.74 9.57
N VAL A 60 -5.78 -12.89 9.20
CA VAL A 60 -5.03 -11.87 8.46
C VAL A 60 -4.34 -12.47 7.24
N VAL A 61 -4.30 -11.72 6.15
CA VAL A 61 -3.47 -11.98 4.96
C VAL A 61 -2.37 -10.94 4.91
N PRO A 62 -1.12 -11.29 5.24
CA PRO A 62 0.01 -10.38 5.12
C PRO A 62 0.43 -10.23 3.65
N ALA A 63 0.98 -9.07 3.30
CA ALA A 63 1.44 -8.78 1.96
C ALA A 63 2.72 -7.93 1.98
N LEU A 64 3.60 -8.16 1.02
CA LEU A 64 4.75 -7.29 0.77
C LEU A 64 4.37 -6.30 -0.33
N GLN A 65 4.51 -5.01 -0.05
CA GLN A 65 4.21 -3.93 -0.98
C GLN A 65 5.51 -3.36 -1.56
N ALA A 66 5.55 -3.15 -2.86
CA ALA A 66 6.56 -2.37 -3.55
C ALA A 66 5.88 -1.29 -4.41
N GLY A 67 6.49 -0.11 -4.52
CA GLY A 67 5.89 0.96 -5.31
C GLY A 67 6.85 2.05 -5.75
N LEU A 68 6.36 2.86 -6.68
CA LEU A 68 7.05 3.98 -7.31
C LEU A 68 6.14 5.20 -7.31
N GLY A 69 6.66 6.36 -6.90
CA GLY A 69 5.93 7.63 -7.01
C GLY A 69 6.59 8.73 -6.19
N GLY A 70 7.47 9.49 -6.84
CA GLY A 70 8.39 10.44 -6.19
C GLY A 70 9.52 9.78 -5.40
N GLY A 71 9.84 8.52 -5.72
CA GLY A 71 10.81 7.67 -5.02
C GLY A 71 10.37 6.20 -5.03
N VAL A 72 11.24 5.33 -4.50
CA VAL A 72 10.94 3.90 -4.28
C VAL A 72 10.35 3.71 -2.88
N ARG A 73 9.34 2.86 -2.77
CA ARG A 73 8.77 2.45 -1.48
C ARG A 73 8.69 0.93 -1.39
N VAL A 74 8.96 0.42 -0.20
CA VAL A 74 8.75 -0.98 0.18
C VAL A 74 8.08 -1.00 1.54
N GLY A 75 7.16 -1.94 1.75
CA GLY A 75 6.38 -1.99 2.96
C GLY A 75 5.72 -3.34 3.19
N ILE A 76 5.06 -3.45 4.33
CA ILE A 76 4.27 -4.61 4.69
C ILE A 76 2.84 -4.12 4.86
N ALA A 77 1.91 -4.80 4.21
CA ALA A 77 0.48 -4.60 4.38
C ALA A 77 -0.14 -5.84 5.02
N ALA A 78 -1.29 -5.67 5.66
CA ALA A 78 -2.02 -6.76 6.28
C ALA A 78 -3.52 -6.53 6.06
N ARG A 79 -4.19 -7.53 5.48
CA ARG A 79 -5.64 -7.52 5.27
C ARG A 79 -6.31 -8.39 6.32
N ALA A 80 -7.12 -7.79 7.18
CA ALA A 80 -7.91 -8.55 8.16
C ALA A 80 -9.23 -9.03 7.55
N TYR A 81 -9.55 -10.29 7.77
CA TYR A 81 -10.87 -10.86 7.56
C TYR A 81 -11.67 -10.71 8.84
N ARG A 82 -12.72 -9.89 8.80
CA ARG A 82 -13.65 -9.81 9.92
C ARG A 82 -14.44 -11.13 9.98
N SER A 83 -14.27 -11.90 11.05
CA SER A 83 -15.23 -12.98 11.34
C SER A 83 -16.56 -12.30 11.65
N ARG A 84 -17.58 -12.59 10.84
CA ARG A 84 -18.94 -12.16 11.13
C ARG A 84 -19.43 -13.10 12.22
N GLY A 85 -19.20 -12.73 13.48
CA GLY A 85 -19.75 -13.43 14.64
C GLY A 85 -21.26 -13.52 14.50
N ARG A 86 -21.80 -14.73 14.74
CA ARG A 86 -23.24 -15.00 14.84
C ARG A 86 -23.79 -14.40 16.11
#